data_AF-A0A5E4HL31-F1
#
_entry.id   AF-A0A5E4HL31-F1
#
_cell.length_a   1.000
_cell.length_b   1.000
_cell.length_c   1.000
_cell.angle_alpha   90.00
_cell.angle_beta   90.00
_cell.angle_gamma   90.00
#
_symmetry.space_group_name_H-M   'P 1'
#
loop_
_entity.id
_entity.type
_entity.pdbx_description
1 polymer ?
#
loop_
_entity_poly.entity_id
_entity_poly.type
_entity_poly.pdbx_seq_one_letter_code
_entity_poly.pdbx_strand_id
1 'polypeptide(L)'
;MKLWMTLYAMIWIALIEFLLVMISRGSLVMLYLHIALGIAIIGLAFYNFSGIRKSRVMGRVKRIAQASLNLSVWAGIFGAVLFFDIGMTLTIPVINTSIYGLILFFHIICAFAIITQAAAIAIAFDMWEDKEFVKETEPGIVPPMQQKG
;
A
#
# COMPACT_ATOMS: atom_id res chain seq x y z
N MET A 1 -14.32 -2.47 -12.74
CA MET A 1 -12.93 -2.85 -13.04
C MET A 1 -12.72 -4.28 -12.54
N LYS A 2 -11.94 -5.12 -13.24
CA LYS A 2 -11.62 -6.46 -12.71
C LYS A 2 -10.79 -6.31 -11.43
N LEU A 3 -11.00 -7.17 -10.44
CA LEU A 3 -10.35 -7.04 -9.12
C LEU A 3 -8.81 -7.07 -9.23
N TRP A 4 -8.25 -7.90 -10.10
CA TRP A 4 -6.80 -7.94 -10.31
C TRP A 4 -6.24 -6.57 -10.77
N MET A 5 -6.96 -5.85 -11.63
CA MET A 5 -6.51 -4.54 -12.12
C MET A 5 -6.38 -3.54 -10.97
N THR A 6 -7.34 -3.54 -10.03
CA THR A 6 -7.31 -2.60 -8.89
C THR A 6 -6.27 -2.99 -7.85
N LEU A 7 -5.93 -4.29 -7.74
CA LEU A 7 -4.82 -4.76 -6.91
C LEU A 7 -3.48 -4.26 -7.44
N TYR A 8 -3.22 -4.42 -8.75
CA TYR A 8 -1.99 -3.90 -9.36
C TYR A 8 -1.95 -2.37 -9.42
N ALA A 9 -3.09 -1.71 -9.63
CA ALA A 9 -3.17 -0.25 -9.60
C ALA A 9 -2.73 0.32 -8.24
N MET A 10 -3.11 -0.32 -7.14
CA MET A 10 -2.72 0.12 -5.79
C MET A 10 -1.19 0.10 -5.58
N ILE A 11 -0.49 -0.87 -6.17
CA ILE A 11 0.99 -0.94 -6.12
C ILE A 11 1.59 0.29 -6.80
N TRP A 12 1.17 0.57 -8.04
CA TRP A 12 1.70 1.66 -8.83
C TRP A 12 1.38 3.03 -8.22
N ILE A 13 0.15 3.22 -7.74
CA ILE A 13 -0.26 4.48 -7.12
C ILE A 13 0.53 4.72 -5.84
N ALA A 14 0.72 3.70 -4.98
CA ALA A 14 1.51 3.84 -3.76
C ALA A 14 3.00 4.08 -4.05
N LEU A 15 3.56 3.45 -5.10
CA LEU A 15 4.93 3.75 -5.55
C LEU A 15 5.06 5.21 -6.04
N ILE A 16 4.12 5.68 -6.86
CA ILE A 16 4.11 7.06 -7.38
C ILE A 16 3.99 8.06 -6.23
N GLU A 17 3.10 7.80 -5.27
CA GLU A 17 2.95 8.65 -4.07
C GLU A 17 4.27 8.76 -3.31
N PHE A 18 4.97 7.63 -3.08
CA PHE A 18 6.27 7.63 -2.40
C PHE A 18 7.32 8.45 -3.17
N LEU A 19 7.43 8.24 -4.48
CA LEU A 19 8.38 8.97 -5.33
C LEU A 19 8.07 10.47 -5.36
N LEU A 20 6.79 10.84 -5.35
CA LEU A 20 6.35 12.23 -5.34
C LEU A 20 6.87 12.97 -4.11
N VAL A 21 6.76 12.37 -2.92
CA VAL A 21 7.28 12.97 -1.68
C VAL A 21 8.80 13.16 -1.76
N MET A 22 9.52 12.17 -2.29
CA MET A 22 10.99 12.22 -2.45
C MET A 22 11.49 13.37 -3.33
N ILE A 23 10.69 13.80 -4.32
CA ILE A 23 11.06 14.89 -5.24
C ILE A 23 10.40 16.23 -4.91
N SER A 24 9.54 16.28 -3.89
CA SER A 24 8.62 17.40 -3.64
C SER A 24 9.30 18.74 -3.32
N ARG A 25 10.48 18.72 -2.68
CA ARG A 25 11.28 19.90 -2.26
C ARG A 25 10.46 21.02 -1.60
N GLY A 26 9.42 20.67 -0.83
CA GLY A 26 8.56 21.64 -0.13
C GLY A 26 7.49 22.32 -1.00
N SER A 27 7.26 21.85 -2.24
CA SER A 27 6.19 22.37 -3.10
C SER A 27 4.79 22.10 -2.53
N LEU A 28 3.98 23.14 -2.38
CA LEU A 28 2.57 23.01 -1.94
C LEU A 28 1.73 22.19 -2.92
N VAL A 29 2.00 22.28 -4.23
CA VAL A 29 1.30 21.46 -5.24
C VAL A 29 1.58 19.98 -5.01
N MET A 30 2.84 19.64 -4.71
CA MET A 30 3.22 18.26 -4.41
C MET A 30 2.60 17.80 -3.08
N LEU A 31 2.54 18.67 -2.07
CA LEU A 31 1.86 18.37 -0.81
C LEU A 31 0.39 17.99 -1.04
N TYR A 32 -0.38 18.81 -1.77
CA TYR A 32 -1.79 18.50 -2.03
C TYR A 32 -1.98 17.25 -2.91
N LEU A 33 -1.08 17.03 -3.87
CA LEU A 33 -1.11 15.82 -4.70
C LEU A 33 -0.80 14.56 -3.86
N HIS A 34 0.14 14.64 -2.92
CA HIS A 34 0.42 13.57 -1.96
C HIS A 34 -0.83 13.24 -1.12
N ILE A 35 -1.49 14.26 -0.56
CA ILE A 35 -2.72 14.07 0.23
C ILE A 35 -3.82 13.41 -0.62
N ALA A 36 -4.03 13.89 -1.85
CA ALA A 36 -5.03 13.34 -2.76
C ALA A 36 -4.76 11.87 -3.10
N LEU A 37 -3.50 11.51 -3.38
CA LEU A 37 -3.10 10.13 -3.65
C LEU A 37 -3.22 9.24 -2.41
N GLY A 38 -2.88 9.74 -1.22
CA GLY A 38 -3.05 9.01 0.04
C GLY A 38 -4.52 8.66 0.30
N ILE A 39 -5.45 9.60 0.07
CA ILE A 39 -6.89 9.34 0.14
C ILE A 39 -7.31 8.28 -0.90
N ALA A 40 -6.80 8.38 -2.13
CA ALA A 40 -7.09 7.40 -3.18
C ALA A 40 -6.60 5.99 -2.81
N ILE A 41 -5.44 5.87 -2.14
CA ILE A 41 -4.90 4.59 -1.66
C ILE A 41 -5.78 3.98 -0.58
N ILE A 42 -6.28 4.78 0.37
CA ILE A 42 -7.25 4.29 1.37
C ILE A 42 -8.52 3.78 0.68
N GLY A 43 -9.05 4.53 -0.30
CA GLY A 43 -10.20 4.11 -1.08
C GLY A 43 -9.97 2.82 -1.86
N LEU A 44 -8.81 2.67 -2.50
CA LEU A 44 -8.41 1.46 -3.21
C LEU A 44 -8.19 0.29 -2.27
N ALA A 45 -7.57 0.49 -1.11
CA ALA A 45 -7.40 -0.55 -0.10
C ALA A 45 -8.76 -1.08 0.36
N PHE A 46 -9.74 -0.19 0.59
CA PHE A 46 -11.10 -0.58 0.95
C PHE A 46 -11.81 -1.35 -0.17
N TYR A 47 -11.68 -0.88 -1.42
CA TYR A 47 -12.26 -1.55 -2.59
C TYR A 47 -11.66 -2.95 -2.78
N ASN A 48 -10.34 -3.06 -2.74
CA ASN A 48 -9.58 -4.29 -2.87
C ASN A 48 -9.92 -5.28 -1.76
N PHE A 49 -9.90 -4.85 -0.50
CA PHE A 49 -10.33 -5.68 0.62
C PHE A 49 -11.78 -6.16 0.46
N SER A 50 -12.68 -5.26 0.04
CA SER A 50 -14.09 -5.60 -0.19
C SER A 50 -14.30 -6.60 -1.31
N GLY A 51 -13.50 -6.57 -2.38
CA GLY A 51 -13.52 -7.56 -3.45
C GLY A 51 -12.94 -8.91 -3.00
N ILE A 52 -11.74 -8.89 -2.40
CA ILE A 52 -11.04 -10.10 -1.94
C ILE A 52 -11.87 -10.84 -0.88
N ARG A 53 -12.49 -10.16 0.08
CA ARG A 53 -13.26 -10.84 1.13
C ARG A 53 -14.46 -11.62 0.56
N LYS A 54 -15.02 -11.16 -0.57
CA LYS A 54 -16.14 -11.80 -1.28
C LYS A 54 -15.70 -12.96 -2.19
N SER A 55 -14.41 -13.09 -2.50
CA SER A 55 -13.91 -14.18 -3.34
C SER A 55 -13.68 -15.47 -2.53
N ARG A 56 -13.36 -16.57 -3.24
CA ARG A 56 -13.00 -17.87 -2.64
C ARG A 56 -11.47 -18.02 -2.42
N VAL A 57 -10.70 -16.93 -2.53
CA VAL A 57 -9.26 -16.94 -2.29
C VAL A 57 -8.93 -17.35 -0.84
N MET A 58 -7.73 -17.89 -0.64
CA MET A 58 -7.24 -18.37 0.65
C MET A 58 -7.34 -17.27 1.72
N GLY A 59 -7.71 -17.67 2.94
CA GLY A 59 -7.94 -16.74 4.06
C GLY A 59 -6.73 -15.88 4.44
N ARG A 60 -5.50 -16.33 4.15
CA ARG A 60 -4.29 -15.52 4.37
C ARG A 60 -4.30 -14.24 3.53
N VAL A 61 -4.70 -14.31 2.26
CA VAL A 61 -4.81 -13.12 1.38
C VAL A 61 -5.84 -12.13 1.92
N LYS A 62 -6.98 -12.63 2.43
CA LYS A 62 -8.02 -11.80 3.06
C LYS A 62 -7.50 -11.05 4.29
N ARG A 63 -6.75 -11.73 5.16
CA ARG A 63 -6.16 -11.12 6.36
C ARG A 63 -5.11 -10.07 6.03
N ILE A 64 -4.26 -10.32 5.03
CA ILE A 64 -3.26 -9.34 4.58
C ILE A 64 -3.97 -8.14 3.94
N ALA A 65 -5.02 -8.35 3.14
CA ALA A 65 -5.82 -7.26 2.60
C ALA A 65 -6.51 -6.41 3.68
N GLN A 66 -7.01 -7.04 4.75
CA GLN A 66 -7.54 -6.32 5.91
C GLN A 66 -6.45 -5.51 6.64
N ALA A 67 -5.28 -6.12 6.85
CA ALA A 67 -4.15 -5.44 7.48
C ALA A 67 -3.67 -4.24 6.64
N SER A 68 -3.62 -4.39 5.31
CA SER A 68 -3.27 -3.32 4.37
C SER A 68 -4.27 -2.16 4.43
N LEU A 69 -5.58 -2.45 4.50
CA LEU A 69 -6.60 -1.43 4.75
C LEU A 69 -6.36 -0.70 6.08
N ASN A 70 -6.18 -1.44 7.18
CA ASN A 70 -5.94 -0.82 8.48
C ASN A 70 -4.67 0.04 8.49
N LEU A 71 -3.60 -0.43 7.87
CA LEU A 71 -2.35 0.33 7.73
C LEU A 71 -2.54 1.60 6.90
N SER A 72 -3.32 1.54 5.82
CA SER A 72 -3.62 2.73 5.01
C SER A 72 -4.38 3.80 5.81
N VAL A 73 -5.31 3.39 6.67
CA VAL A 73 -6.03 4.29 7.57
C VAL A 73 -5.08 4.90 8.61
N TRP A 74 -4.22 4.09 9.24
CA TRP A 74 -3.22 4.61 10.17
C TRP A 74 -2.22 5.56 9.52
N ALA A 75 -1.77 5.26 8.30
CA ALA A 75 -0.93 6.15 7.51
C ALA A 75 -1.63 7.49 7.27
N GLY A 76 -2.92 7.48 6.90
CA GLY A 76 -3.72 8.69 6.74
C GLY A 76 -3.86 9.49 8.03
N ILE A 77 -4.07 8.83 9.17
CA ILE A 77 -4.12 9.49 10.49
C ILE A 77 -2.78 10.16 10.79
N PHE A 78 -1.65 9.45 10.62
CA PHE A 78 -0.33 10.04 10.82
C PHE A 78 -0.07 11.21 9.87
N GLY A 79 -0.45 11.09 8.60
CA GLY A 79 -0.34 12.15 7.61
C GLY A 79 -1.13 13.41 8.01
N ALA A 80 -2.37 13.23 8.52
CA ALA A 80 -3.17 14.34 9.02
C ALA A 80 -2.51 15.02 10.24
N VAL A 81 -1.95 14.25 11.17
CA VAL A 81 -1.26 14.80 12.34
C VAL A 81 0.00 15.58 11.93
N LEU A 82 0.75 15.06 10.95
CA LEU A 82 1.93 15.72 10.38
C LEU A 82 1.57 17.00 9.62
N PHE A 83 0.45 17.01 8.89
CA PHE A 83 -0.01 18.19 8.15
C PHE A 83 -0.30 19.40 9.04
N PHE A 84 -0.71 19.17 10.30
CA PHE A 84 -0.95 20.23 11.29
C PHE A 84 0.25 20.52 12.19
N ASP A 85 1.45 20.02 11.85
CA ASP A 85 2.69 20.21 12.61
C ASP A 85 2.60 19.80 14.09
N ILE A 86 1.72 18.85 14.41
CA ILE A 86 1.48 18.42 15.78
C ILE A 86 2.73 17.73 16.34
N GLY A 87 3.17 18.18 17.52
CA GLY A 87 4.28 17.56 18.23
C GLY A 87 5.67 18.00 17.77
N MET A 88 5.80 19.04 16.94
CA MET A 88 7.12 19.58 16.56
C MET A 88 7.92 20.09 17.76
N THR A 89 7.27 20.77 18.71
CA THR A 89 7.91 21.37 19.89
C THR A 89 7.97 20.42 21.09
N LEU A 90 7.30 19.27 21.01
CA LEU A 90 7.28 18.27 22.08
C LEU A 90 8.41 17.27 21.83
N THR A 91 9.51 17.41 22.58
CA THR A 91 10.67 16.52 22.51
C THR A 91 10.60 15.41 23.54
N ILE A 92 11.05 14.21 23.16
CA ILE A 92 11.22 13.07 24.05
C ILE A 92 12.68 13.09 24.53
N PRO A 93 12.96 13.45 25.79
CA PRO A 93 14.34 13.72 26.24
C PRO A 93 15.28 12.52 26.11
N VAL A 94 14.75 11.31 26.28
CA VAL A 94 15.54 10.06 26.31
C VAL A 94 16.16 9.71 24.96
N ILE A 95 15.47 10.05 23.86
CA ILE A 95 15.90 9.71 22.48
C ILE A 95 16.20 10.96 21.63
N ASN A 96 16.18 12.13 22.26
CA ASN A 96 16.42 13.44 21.64
C ASN A 96 15.68 13.63 20.29
N THR A 97 14.42 13.19 20.23
CA THR A 97 13.59 13.23 19.01
C THR A 97 12.24 13.87 19.34
N SER A 98 11.68 14.65 18.41
CA SER A 98 10.34 15.22 18.57
C SER A 98 9.25 14.17 18.35
N ILE A 99 8.07 14.37 18.96
CA ILE A 99 6.90 13.53 18.68
C ILE A 99 6.57 13.57 17.19
N TYR A 100 6.69 14.75 16.55
CA TYR A 100 6.57 14.89 15.09
C TYR A 100 7.52 13.94 14.35
N GLY A 101 8.80 13.92 14.71
CA GLY A 101 9.80 13.05 14.09
C GLY A 101 9.48 11.57 14.23
N LEU A 102 8.95 11.16 15.39
CA LEU A 102 8.52 9.78 15.61
C LEU A 102 7.31 9.40 14.75
N ILE A 103 6.32 10.29 14.64
CA ILE A 103 5.14 10.08 13.80
C ILE A 103 5.53 10.03 12.32
N LEU A 104 6.43 10.92 11.88
CA LEU A 104 6.98 10.91 10.52
C LEU A 104 7.66 9.58 10.21
N PHE A 105 8.47 9.08 11.14
CA PHE A 105 9.12 7.77 11.00
C PHE A 105 8.08 6.66 10.80
N PHE A 106 7.06 6.57 11.65
CA PHE A 106 6.03 5.54 11.50
C PHE A 106 5.17 5.72 10.25
N HIS A 107 4.88 6.95 9.82
CA HIS A 107 4.19 7.23 8.57
C HIS A 107 4.94 6.65 7.37
N ILE A 108 6.27 6.84 7.32
CA ILE A 108 7.13 6.27 6.27
C ILE A 108 7.15 4.74 6.34
N ILE A 109 7.27 4.15 7.54
CA ILE A 109 7.21 2.69 7.70
C ILE A 109 5.87 2.12 7.21
N CYS A 110 4.75 2.80 7.48
CA CYS A 110 3.45 2.42 6.96
C CYS A 110 3.42 2.47 5.42
N ALA A 111 4.00 3.49 4.78
CA ALA A 111 4.06 3.57 3.33
C ALA A 111 4.78 2.36 2.70
N PHE A 112 5.94 1.99 3.23
CA PHE A 112 6.65 0.77 2.80
C PHE A 112 5.83 -0.50 3.03
N ALA A 113 5.18 -0.61 4.18
CA ALA A 113 4.32 -1.76 4.50
C ALA A 113 3.11 -1.86 3.56
N ILE A 114 2.53 -0.74 3.14
CA ILE A 114 1.39 -0.69 2.22
C ILE A 114 1.80 -1.19 0.83
N ILE A 115 2.91 -0.68 0.26
CA ILE A 115 3.38 -1.09 -1.08
C ILE A 115 3.73 -2.59 -1.08
N THR A 116 4.46 -3.06 -0.07
CA THR A 116 4.86 -4.47 0.04
C THR A 116 3.65 -5.40 0.20
N GLN A 117 2.67 -5.04 1.03
CA GLN A 117 1.45 -5.82 1.18
C GLN A 117 0.58 -5.77 -0.08
N ALA A 118 0.46 -4.63 -0.75
CA ALA A 118 -0.28 -4.52 -2.01
C ALA A 118 0.30 -5.47 -3.06
N ALA A 119 1.63 -5.51 -3.21
CA ALA A 119 2.32 -6.43 -4.12
C ALA A 119 2.08 -7.89 -3.73
N ALA A 120 2.23 -8.24 -2.45
CA ALA A 120 2.00 -9.60 -1.97
C ALA A 120 0.56 -10.08 -2.20
N ILE A 121 -0.42 -9.20 -1.96
CA ILE A 121 -1.84 -9.51 -2.18
C ILE A 121 -2.12 -9.69 -3.68
N ALA A 122 -1.64 -8.78 -4.52
CA ALA A 122 -1.86 -8.83 -5.96
C ALA A 122 -1.33 -10.15 -6.53
N ILE A 123 -0.05 -10.46 -6.27
CA ILE A 123 0.60 -11.69 -6.76
C ILE A 123 -0.12 -12.93 -6.23
N ALA A 124 -0.41 -13.00 -4.92
CA ALA A 124 -1.07 -14.18 -4.35
C ALA A 124 -2.51 -14.38 -4.84
N PHE A 125 -3.23 -13.29 -5.11
CA PHE A 125 -4.55 -13.34 -5.72
C PHE A 125 -4.47 -13.84 -7.17
N ASP A 126 -3.50 -13.32 -7.93
CA ASP A 126 -3.26 -13.64 -9.33
C ASP A 126 -2.91 -15.13 -9.51
N MET A 127 -1.96 -15.62 -8.72
CA MET A 127 -1.57 -17.05 -8.69
C MET A 127 -2.76 -17.97 -8.34
N TRP A 128 -3.66 -17.51 -7.48
CA TRP A 128 -4.87 -18.26 -7.15
C TRP A 128 -5.90 -18.25 -8.28
N GLU A 129 -6.11 -17.10 -8.91
CA GLU A 129 -7.04 -16.93 -10.04
C GLU A 129 -6.61 -17.82 -11.22
N ASP A 130 -5.31 -17.88 -11.52
CA ASP A 130 -4.75 -18.68 -12.61
C ASP A 130 -4.59 -20.17 -12.29
N LYS A 131 -4.86 -20.55 -11.02
CA LYS A 131 -4.60 -21.88 -10.45
C LYS A 131 -3.15 -22.30 -10.69
N GLU A 132 -2.21 -21.39 -10.44
CA GLU A 132 -0.78 -21.56 -10.71
C GLU A 132 -0.24 -22.88 -10.13
N PHE A 133 -0.61 -23.19 -8.88
CA PHE A 133 -0.16 -24.40 -8.18
C PHE A 133 -0.81 -25.71 -8.64
N VAL A 134 -1.70 -25.68 -9.64
CA VAL A 134 -2.29 -26.89 -10.24
C VAL A 134 -1.56 -27.29 -11.53
N LYS A 135 -0.78 -26.38 -12.13
CA LYS A 135 -0.08 -26.57 -13.41
C LYS A 135 1.42 -26.59 -13.15
N GLU A 136 2.00 -27.77 -13.02
CA GLU A 136 3.47 -27.89 -12.93
C GLU A 136 4.11 -27.68 -14.32
N THR A 137 5.29 -27.07 -14.32
CA THR A 137 6.11 -26.87 -15.51
C THR A 137 7.41 -27.65 -15.39
N GLU A 138 7.93 -28.15 -16.51
CA GLU A 138 9.22 -28.85 -16.53
C GLU A 138 10.36 -27.96 -16.03
N PRO A 139 11.31 -28.51 -15.24
CA PRO A 139 12.47 -27.77 -14.76
C PRO A 139 13.27 -27.10 -15.90
N GLY A 140 13.61 -25.83 -15.74
CA GLY A 140 14.41 -25.07 -16.70
C GLY A 140 13.62 -24.51 -17.90
N ILE A 141 12.31 -24.75 -18.00
CA ILE A 141 11.46 -24.18 -19.04
C ILE A 141 10.67 -23.00 -18.47
N VAL A 142 10.84 -21.82 -19.07
CA VAL A 142 9.96 -20.66 -18.80
C VAL A 142 8.74 -20.77 -19.70
N PRO A 143 7.53 -20.98 -19.16
CA PRO A 143 6.32 -21.09 -19.98
C PRO A 143 6.05 -19.76 -20.71
N PRO A 144 5.45 -19.80 -21.92
CA PRO A 144 5.10 -18.60 -22.65
C PRO A 144 4.12 -17.74 -21.83
N MET A 145 4.26 -16.42 -21.92
CA MET A 145 3.42 -15.47 -21.20
C MET A 145 1.95 -15.66 -21.59
N GLN A 146 1.10 -15.96 -20.61
CA GLN A 146 -0.35 -16.11 -20.85
C GLN A 146 -0.96 -14.74 -21.11
N GLN A 147 -1.69 -14.60 -22.23
CA GLN A 147 -2.48 -13.40 -22.49
C GLN A 147 -3.76 -13.45 -21.64
N LYS A 148 -3.81 -12.64 -20.59
CA LYS A 148 -5.04 -12.46 -19.79
C LYS A 148 -6.05 -11.64 -20.58
N GLY A 149 -7.23 -12.22 -20.86
CA GLY A 149 -8.40 -11.53 -21.40
C GLY A 149 -9.18 -10.76 -20.35
#